data_AF-A0A5B1M7I6-F1
#
_entry.id   AF-A0A5B1M7I6-F1
#
_cell.length_a   1.000
_cell.length_b   1.000
_cell.length_c   1.000
_cell.angle_alpha   90.00
_cell.angle_beta   90.00
_cell.angle_gamma   90.00
#
_symmetry.space_group_name_H-M   'P 1'
#
loop_
_entity.id
_entity.type
_entity.pdbx_description
1 polymer ?
#
loop_
_entity_poly.entity_id
_entity_poly.type
_entity_poly.pdbx_seq_one_letter_code
_entity_poly.pdbx_strand_id
1 'polypeptide(L)'
;MRWRARDGRPTTAADLSFHYDSIGRSGVIDQTLSIRNRGSSAVALRLTFAPLDANGQELPGLTTTTAYGTDSGRHIIPARFTDIDVLAFQGPGFRDVADVRVQVEQVEEVPFPAKIRDVVLTDRIDSRGNVVGGGEYAQVRLTNPSREPVPVRVALLEYEDPPPGRSQQAVNVQDLGGLVTVPGRGTTTIPGPTTFPDAFVSVKAYFSR
;
A
#
# COMPACT_ATOMS: atom_id res chain seq x y z
N MET A 1 6.83 29.28 29.19
CA MET A 1 6.61 27.83 29.06
C MET A 1 7.49 27.32 27.91
N ARG A 2 8.64 26.70 28.20
CA ARG A 2 9.58 26.24 27.17
C ARG A 2 9.08 24.91 26.62
N TRP A 3 8.65 24.90 25.36
CA TRP A 3 8.44 23.66 24.60
C TRP A 3 9.81 23.00 24.41
N ARG A 4 10.06 21.90 25.13
CA ARG A 4 11.12 20.97 24.72
C ARG A 4 10.58 20.27 23.48
N ALA A 5 11.15 20.58 22.31
CA ALA A 5 11.05 19.68 21.17
C ALA A 5 11.46 18.30 21.68
N ARG A 6 10.63 17.27 21.48
CA ARG A 6 11.11 15.91 21.71
C ARG A 6 12.25 15.72 20.72
N ASP A 7 13.44 15.46 21.25
CA ASP A 7 14.65 15.06 20.52
C ASP A 7 14.42 13.70 19.85
N GLY A 8 13.51 13.64 18.88
CA GLY A 8 13.35 12.50 18.00
C GLY A 8 14.42 12.61 16.94
N ARG A 9 15.45 11.76 17.00
CA ARG A 9 16.37 11.63 15.86
C ARG A 9 15.54 11.35 14.59
N PRO A 10 15.95 11.90 13.43
CA PRO A 10 15.27 11.60 12.19
C PRO A 10 15.13 10.10 11.94
N THR A 11 14.02 9.69 11.33
CA THR A 11 13.84 8.29 10.89
C THR A 11 14.85 7.99 9.79
N THR A 12 15.58 6.89 9.93
CA THR A 12 16.58 6.43 8.95
C THR A 12 16.23 5.05 8.40
N ALA A 13 16.96 4.58 7.39
CA ALA A 13 16.79 3.23 6.85
C ALA A 13 16.93 2.13 7.91
N ALA A 14 17.79 2.34 8.93
CA ALA A 14 17.97 1.40 10.03
C ALA A 14 16.74 1.24 10.95
N ASP A 15 15.80 2.18 10.88
CA ASP A 15 14.55 2.14 11.64
C ASP A 15 13.43 1.40 10.89
N LEU A 16 13.68 1.03 9.64
CA LEU A 16 12.75 0.33 8.76
C LEU A 16 13.03 -1.17 8.77
N SER A 17 11.97 -1.97 8.67
CA SER A 17 12.11 -3.40 8.38
C SER A 17 11.03 -3.85 7.41
N PHE A 18 11.40 -4.80 6.56
CA PHE A 18 10.62 -5.28 5.43
C PHE A 18 10.36 -6.77 5.59
N HIS A 19 9.15 -7.20 5.26
CA HIS A 19 8.78 -8.61 5.20
C HIS A 19 7.86 -8.82 4.01
N TYR A 20 8.18 -9.76 3.15
CA TYR A 20 7.42 -10.04 1.96
C TYR A 20 6.76 -11.41 2.05
N ASP A 21 5.49 -11.45 1.67
CA ASP A 21 4.67 -12.66 1.58
C ASP A 21 4.27 -12.87 0.11
N SER A 22 4.84 -13.89 -0.54
CA SER A 22 4.48 -14.25 -1.92
C SER A 22 3.05 -14.78 -2.01
N ILE A 23 2.63 -15.58 -1.04
CA ILE A 23 1.25 -16.06 -0.86
C ILE A 23 0.75 -15.53 0.47
N GLY A 24 -0.27 -14.68 0.40
CA GLY A 24 -0.91 -14.11 1.57
C GLY A 24 -1.61 -15.18 2.41
N ARG A 25 -1.77 -14.90 3.71
CA ARG A 25 -2.70 -15.68 4.53
C ARG A 25 -4.12 -15.46 4.02
N SER A 26 -5.04 -16.36 4.37
CA SER A 26 -6.45 -16.22 3.99
C SER A 26 -6.99 -14.81 4.29
N GLY A 27 -7.49 -14.12 3.26
CA GLY A 27 -8.00 -12.75 3.34
C GLY A 27 -6.96 -11.64 3.17
N VAL A 28 -5.69 -11.97 2.93
CA VAL A 28 -4.60 -11.04 2.62
C VAL A 28 -4.24 -11.16 1.14
N ILE A 29 -3.82 -10.04 0.56
CA ILE A 29 -3.38 -9.97 -0.84
C ILE A 29 -2.03 -10.69 -0.96
N ASP A 30 -1.87 -11.50 -2.01
CA ASP A 30 -0.58 -12.10 -2.36
C ASP A 30 0.43 -11.03 -2.78
N GLN A 31 1.73 -11.36 -2.79
CA GLN A 31 2.80 -10.44 -3.21
C GLN A 31 2.84 -9.16 -2.36
N THR A 32 2.56 -9.28 -1.06
CA THR A 32 2.49 -8.13 -0.15
C THR A 32 3.83 -7.90 0.53
N LEU A 33 4.30 -6.66 0.51
CA LEU A 33 5.44 -6.18 1.29
C LEU A 33 4.94 -5.41 2.52
N SER A 34 5.13 -5.99 3.69
CA SER A 34 4.95 -5.29 4.97
C SER A 34 6.15 -4.40 5.27
N ILE A 35 5.88 -3.12 5.56
CA ILE A 35 6.88 -2.10 5.84
C ILE A 35 6.63 -1.54 7.24
N ARG A 36 7.54 -1.85 8.16
CA ARG A 36 7.46 -1.38 9.53
C ARG A 36 8.43 -0.22 9.75
N ASN A 37 7.89 0.93 10.11
CA ASN A 37 8.65 2.10 10.55
C ASN A 37 8.68 2.15 12.08
N ARG A 38 9.84 1.87 12.70
CA ARG A 38 10.05 2.00 14.15
C ARG A 38 10.51 3.40 14.58
N GLY A 39 10.80 4.27 13.61
CA GLY A 39 11.29 5.63 13.82
C GLY A 39 10.23 6.58 14.38
N SER A 40 10.65 7.81 14.68
CA SER A 40 9.79 8.86 15.26
C SER A 40 9.09 9.74 14.25
N SER A 41 9.48 9.69 12.99
CA SER A 41 8.93 10.51 11.89
C SER A 41 8.26 9.62 10.85
N ALA A 42 7.18 10.12 10.25
CA ALA A 42 6.62 9.53 9.04
C ALA A 42 7.57 9.79 7.87
N VAL A 43 7.64 8.82 6.95
CA VAL A 43 8.60 8.88 5.84
C VAL A 43 7.95 8.50 4.52
N ALA A 44 8.29 9.20 3.46
CA ALA A 44 8.13 8.71 2.10
C ALA A 44 9.37 7.89 1.72
N LEU A 45 9.15 6.70 1.17
CA LEU A 45 10.23 5.76 0.83
C LEU A 45 10.36 5.60 -0.68
N ARG A 46 11.60 5.62 -1.17
CA ARG A 46 11.92 5.06 -2.49
C ARG A 46 12.75 3.80 -2.31
N LEU A 47 12.23 2.69 -2.80
CA LEU A 47 12.78 1.35 -2.68
C LEU A 47 13.14 0.79 -4.06
N THR A 48 14.16 -0.05 -4.10
CA THR A 48 14.48 -0.93 -5.23
C THR A 48 14.37 -2.38 -4.77
N PHE A 49 14.03 -3.26 -5.70
CA PHE A 49 13.71 -4.65 -5.41
C PHE A 49 14.50 -5.58 -6.33
N ALA A 50 15.13 -6.60 -5.74
CA ALA A 50 15.66 -7.74 -6.48
C ALA A 50 14.80 -8.98 -6.15
N PRO A 51 13.96 -9.46 -7.07
CA PRO A 51 13.13 -10.64 -6.86
C PRO A 51 14.00 -11.90 -6.72
N LEU A 52 13.66 -12.76 -5.76
CA LEU A 52 14.42 -13.95 -5.42
C LEU A 52 13.59 -15.22 -5.64
N ASP A 53 14.24 -16.30 -6.05
CA ASP A 53 13.66 -17.63 -6.10
C ASP A 53 13.59 -18.29 -4.70
N ALA A 54 13.07 -19.52 -4.63
CA ALA A 54 12.96 -20.27 -3.37
C ALA A 54 14.31 -20.63 -2.71
N ASN A 55 15.42 -20.49 -3.44
CA ASN A 55 16.78 -20.71 -2.94
C ASN A 55 17.47 -19.40 -2.53
N GLY A 56 16.78 -18.25 -2.64
CA GLY A 56 17.32 -16.92 -2.37
C GLY A 56 18.21 -16.35 -3.48
N GLN A 57 18.18 -16.94 -4.67
CA GLN A 57 18.91 -16.45 -5.85
C GLN A 57 18.08 -15.41 -6.60
N GLU A 58 18.74 -14.36 -7.08
CA GLU A 58 18.06 -13.33 -7.87
C GLU A 58 17.55 -13.91 -9.20
N LEU A 59 16.31 -13.57 -9.56
CA LEU A 59 15.70 -13.93 -10.82
C LEU A 59 16.00 -12.83 -11.87
N PRO A 60 16.89 -13.09 -12.85
CA PRO A 60 17.31 -12.07 -13.79
C PRO A 60 16.20 -11.75 -14.80
N GLY A 61 16.16 -10.49 -15.26
CA GLY A 61 15.21 -10.05 -16.28
C GLY A 61 13.80 -9.77 -15.75
N LEU A 62 13.59 -9.79 -14.44
CA LEU A 62 12.36 -9.33 -13.80
C LEU A 62 12.43 -7.83 -13.47
N THR A 63 11.33 -7.14 -13.75
CA THR A 63 11.07 -5.77 -13.28
C THR A 63 10.02 -5.83 -12.18
N THR A 64 10.19 -5.02 -11.13
CA THR A 64 9.21 -4.91 -10.03
C THR A 64 8.56 -3.54 -10.06
N THR A 65 7.23 -3.50 -9.96
CA THR A 65 6.45 -2.28 -9.74
C THR A 65 5.62 -2.43 -8.45
N THR A 66 5.15 -1.30 -7.93
CA THR A 66 4.38 -1.28 -6.67
C THR A 66 3.04 -0.59 -6.82
N ALA A 67 2.04 -1.06 -6.09
CA ALA A 67 0.69 -0.50 -6.17
C ALA A 67 0.59 0.87 -5.47
N TYR A 68 1.27 1.06 -4.35
CA TYR A 68 1.17 2.27 -3.53
C TYR A 68 2.33 3.24 -3.76
N GLY A 69 3.33 2.81 -4.54
CA GLY A 69 4.37 3.69 -5.06
C GLY A 69 5.59 3.82 -4.15
N THR A 70 5.97 2.75 -3.44
CA THR A 70 7.27 2.68 -2.77
C THR A 70 8.44 2.58 -3.76
N ASP A 71 8.20 2.17 -5.01
CA ASP A 71 9.18 2.26 -6.11
C ASP A 71 9.45 3.71 -6.60
N SER A 72 8.56 4.63 -6.28
CA SER A 72 8.52 5.99 -6.84
C SER A 72 8.54 7.10 -5.78
N GLY A 73 8.60 6.78 -4.50
CA GLY A 73 8.67 7.79 -3.43
C GLY A 73 7.33 8.43 -3.07
N ARG A 74 6.20 7.78 -3.40
CA ARG A 74 4.84 8.33 -3.18
C ARG A 74 4.20 7.84 -1.89
N HIS A 75 4.43 6.58 -1.52
CA HIS A 75 3.84 5.96 -0.33
C HIS A 75 4.47 6.51 0.96
N ILE A 76 3.63 6.93 1.90
CA ILE A 76 4.04 7.42 3.21
C ILE A 76 3.86 6.29 4.25
N ILE A 77 4.91 5.99 4.99
CA ILE A 77 4.86 5.08 6.14
C ILE A 77 4.87 5.90 7.43
N PRO A 78 3.75 5.94 8.17
CA PRO A 78 3.67 6.73 9.41
C PRO A 78 4.69 6.28 10.47
N ALA A 79 5.03 7.20 11.37
CA ALA A 79 5.90 6.90 12.50
C ALA A 79 5.30 5.79 13.38
N ARG A 80 6.14 4.83 13.81
CA ARG A 80 5.75 3.74 14.72
C ARG A 80 4.57 2.90 14.19
N PHE A 81 4.47 2.76 12.88
CA PHE A 81 3.38 2.08 12.19
C PHE A 81 3.92 0.99 11.26
N THR A 82 3.08 0.01 10.95
CA THR A 82 3.33 -0.96 9.88
C THR A 82 2.26 -0.74 8.84
N ASP A 83 2.68 -0.43 7.61
CA ASP A 83 1.81 -0.39 6.44
C ASP A 83 2.28 -1.44 5.44
N ILE A 84 1.56 -1.61 4.34
CA ILE A 84 1.90 -2.56 3.29
C ILE A 84 2.06 -1.86 1.93
N ASP A 85 2.78 -2.46 1.00
CA ASP A 85 2.68 -2.19 -0.44
C ASP A 85 2.45 -3.52 -1.17
N VAL A 86 1.85 -3.50 -2.36
CA VAL A 86 1.59 -4.69 -3.18
C VAL A 86 2.50 -4.67 -4.38
N LEU A 87 3.27 -5.75 -4.57
CA LEU A 87 4.29 -5.85 -5.61
C LEU A 87 3.73 -6.58 -6.83
N ALA A 88 4.20 -6.17 -7.99
CA ALA A 88 3.97 -6.88 -9.24
C ALA A 88 5.29 -7.07 -9.98
N PHE A 89 5.50 -8.26 -10.52
CA PHE A 89 6.69 -8.72 -11.20
C PHE A 89 6.39 -8.96 -12.68
N GLN A 90 7.24 -8.42 -13.54
CA GLN A 90 7.11 -8.53 -14.99
C GLN A 90 8.39 -9.10 -15.59
N GLY A 91 8.23 -10.10 -16.47
CA GLY A 91 9.33 -10.75 -17.17
C GLY A 91 9.27 -12.28 -17.09
N PRO A 92 10.18 -12.98 -17.76
CA PRO A 92 10.26 -14.44 -17.72
C PRO A 92 10.50 -14.95 -16.29
N GLY A 93 9.71 -15.94 -15.84
CA GLY A 93 9.89 -16.55 -14.52
C GLY A 93 9.27 -15.77 -13.35
N PHE A 94 8.41 -14.77 -13.60
CA PHE A 94 7.79 -13.97 -12.51
C PHE A 94 7.00 -14.83 -11.50
N ARG A 95 6.50 -16.00 -11.92
CA ARG A 95 5.77 -16.95 -11.06
C ARG A 95 6.65 -17.77 -10.12
N ASP A 96 7.97 -17.65 -10.25
CA ASP A 96 8.95 -18.34 -9.43
C ASP A 96 9.52 -17.45 -8.31
N VAL A 97 9.04 -16.19 -8.22
CA VAL A 97 9.36 -15.27 -7.14
C VAL A 97 8.83 -15.83 -5.82
N ALA A 98 9.74 -16.09 -4.89
CA ALA A 98 9.44 -16.58 -3.54
C ALA A 98 9.73 -15.53 -2.47
N ASP A 99 10.68 -14.62 -2.72
CA ASP A 99 11.03 -13.53 -1.81
C ASP A 99 11.54 -12.30 -2.60
N VAL A 100 11.80 -11.19 -1.91
CA VAL A 100 12.44 -9.99 -2.47
C VAL A 100 13.54 -9.47 -1.58
N ARG A 101 14.67 -9.11 -2.18
CA ARG A 101 15.65 -8.26 -1.51
C ARG A 101 15.26 -6.80 -1.69
N VAL A 102 15.02 -6.12 -0.58
CA VAL A 102 14.69 -4.69 -0.57
C VAL A 102 15.95 -3.86 -0.35
N GLN A 103 16.16 -2.85 -1.17
CA GLN A 103 17.17 -1.81 -0.97
C GLN A 103 16.48 -0.45 -0.80
N VAL A 104 16.89 0.28 0.24
CA VAL A 104 16.35 1.62 0.55
C VAL A 104 17.19 2.66 -0.17
N GLU A 105 16.65 3.24 -1.24
CA GLU A 105 17.32 4.31 -2.00
C GLU A 105 17.15 5.67 -1.33
N GLN A 106 15.98 5.92 -0.74
CA GLN A 106 15.66 7.21 -0.13
C GLN A 106 14.73 7.04 1.05
N VAL A 107 15.05 7.78 2.12
CA VAL A 107 14.16 8.01 3.27
C VAL A 107 13.96 9.51 3.38
N GLU A 108 12.75 9.98 3.11
CA GLU A 108 12.40 11.39 3.19
C GLU A 108 11.38 11.59 4.31
N GLU A 109 11.73 12.40 5.31
CA GLU A 109 10.77 12.77 6.34
C GLU A 109 9.67 13.65 5.77
N VAL A 110 8.42 13.35 6.10
CA VAL A 110 7.27 14.09 5.63
C VAL A 110 6.40 14.56 6.79
N PRO A 111 5.85 15.78 6.76
CA PRO A 111 4.84 16.20 7.71
C PRO A 111 3.62 15.29 7.61
N PHE A 112 3.30 14.60 8.71
CA PHE A 112 2.18 13.66 8.78
C PHE A 112 1.63 13.60 10.20
N PRO A 113 0.34 13.29 10.40
CA PRO A 113 -0.21 13.10 11.73
C PRO A 113 0.60 12.12 12.58
N ALA A 114 0.92 12.52 13.81
CA ALA A 114 1.86 11.79 14.66
C ALA A 114 1.26 10.51 15.27
N LYS A 115 -0.08 10.37 15.28
CA LYS A 115 -0.79 9.27 15.93
C LYS A 115 -1.77 8.60 14.99
N ILE A 116 -1.23 7.88 14.01
CA ILE A 116 -2.01 6.95 13.19
C ILE A 116 -2.38 5.73 14.03
N ARG A 117 -3.69 5.47 14.13
CA ARG A 117 -4.23 4.32 14.84
C ARG A 117 -4.33 3.09 13.95
N ASP A 118 -4.71 3.31 12.70
CA ASP A 118 -5.00 2.28 11.72
C ASP A 118 -4.97 2.89 10.31
N VAL A 119 -5.02 2.02 9.30
CA VAL A 119 -5.21 2.41 7.90
C VAL A 119 -6.60 3.02 7.68
N VAL A 120 -6.77 3.72 6.56
CA VAL A 120 -8.09 4.17 6.12
C VAL A 120 -8.85 2.98 5.53
N LEU A 121 -10.03 2.70 6.06
CA LEU A 121 -10.89 1.62 5.59
C LEU A 121 -11.64 2.06 4.33
N THR A 122 -11.85 1.12 3.42
CA THR A 122 -12.54 1.36 2.14
C THR A 122 -13.75 0.45 1.99
N ASP A 123 -14.93 1.04 1.83
CA ASP A 123 -16.16 0.32 1.46
C ASP A 123 -16.61 0.73 0.07
N ARG A 124 -17.00 -0.25 -0.75
CA ARG A 124 -17.70 0.00 -2.02
C ARG A 124 -19.16 0.28 -1.72
N ILE A 125 -19.71 1.37 -2.25
CA ILE A 125 -21.10 1.76 -2.01
C ILE A 125 -21.87 2.04 -3.30
N ASP A 126 -23.17 1.75 -3.30
CA ASP A 126 -24.10 2.09 -4.38
C ASP A 126 -24.48 3.59 -4.36
N SER A 127 -25.31 4.02 -5.33
CA SER A 127 -25.78 5.41 -5.42
C SER A 127 -26.69 5.85 -4.27
N ARG A 128 -27.15 4.92 -3.43
CA ARG A 128 -27.96 5.17 -2.23
C ARG A 128 -27.11 5.16 -0.95
N GLY A 129 -25.82 4.88 -1.06
CA GLY A 129 -24.88 4.81 0.05
C GLY A 129 -24.86 3.48 0.81
N ASN A 130 -25.44 2.41 0.25
CA ASN A 130 -25.38 1.08 0.84
C ASN A 130 -24.07 0.39 0.47
N VAL A 131 -23.49 -0.35 1.41
CA VAL A 131 -22.30 -1.17 1.14
C VAL A 131 -22.67 -2.32 0.22
N VAL A 132 -21.90 -2.52 -0.84
CA VAL A 132 -22.08 -3.59 -1.81
C VAL A 132 -20.85 -4.50 -1.87
N GLY A 133 -21.09 -5.78 -2.08
CA GLY A 133 -20.04 -6.78 -2.31
C GLY A 133 -19.87 -7.06 -3.80
N GLY A 134 -18.63 -7.08 -4.29
CA GLY A 134 -18.32 -7.38 -5.70
C GLY A 134 -18.98 -6.44 -6.72
N GLY A 135 -18.69 -6.65 -8.00
CA GLY A 135 -19.38 -5.97 -9.11
C GLY A 135 -19.19 -4.45 -9.18
N GLU A 136 -20.09 -3.81 -9.93
CA GLU A 136 -20.10 -2.36 -10.13
C GLU A 136 -20.56 -1.61 -8.86
N TYR A 137 -19.92 -0.47 -8.57
CA TYR A 137 -20.25 0.38 -7.43
C TYR A 137 -20.12 1.86 -7.80
N ALA A 138 -20.96 2.72 -7.24
CA ALA A 138 -20.97 4.13 -7.62
C ALA A 138 -19.83 4.91 -6.99
N GLN A 139 -19.48 4.60 -5.74
CA GLN A 139 -18.55 5.36 -4.93
C GLN A 139 -17.73 4.45 -4.00
N VAL A 140 -16.62 4.98 -3.50
CA VAL A 140 -15.85 4.38 -2.41
C VAL A 140 -15.99 5.28 -1.18
N ARG A 141 -16.48 4.71 -0.07
CA ARG A 141 -16.47 5.35 1.24
C ARG A 141 -15.13 5.08 1.91
N LEU A 142 -14.48 6.15 2.35
CA LEU A 142 -13.24 6.13 3.09
C LEU A 142 -13.56 6.44 4.55
N THR A 143 -13.12 5.59 5.48
CA THR A 143 -13.32 5.77 6.92
C THR A 143 -11.98 5.87 7.63
N ASN A 144 -11.75 7.00 8.31
CA ASN A 144 -10.51 7.22 9.06
C ASN A 144 -10.75 6.98 10.57
N PRO A 145 -10.21 5.89 11.14
CA PRO A 145 -10.34 5.61 12.58
C PRO A 145 -9.39 6.44 13.45
N SER A 146 -8.40 7.12 12.84
CA SER A 146 -7.47 8.01 13.53
C SER A 146 -8.13 9.33 13.90
N ARG A 147 -7.60 10.02 14.92
CA ARG A 147 -8.18 11.28 15.43
C ARG A 147 -7.91 12.49 14.55
N GLU A 148 -6.80 12.44 13.83
CA GLU A 148 -6.31 13.51 12.98
C GLU A 148 -6.70 13.22 11.52
N PRO A 149 -6.95 14.25 10.71
CA PRO A 149 -7.20 14.07 9.28
C PRO A 149 -5.96 13.50 8.59
N VAL A 150 -6.16 12.59 7.64
CA VAL A 150 -5.05 11.92 6.93
C VAL A 150 -5.22 12.06 5.41
N PRO A 151 -4.15 12.40 4.67
CA PRO A 151 -4.18 12.37 3.22
C PRO A 151 -3.93 10.95 2.72
N VAL A 152 -4.78 10.49 1.80
CA VAL A 152 -4.69 9.17 1.16
C VAL A 152 -4.94 9.28 -0.33
N ARG A 153 -4.38 8.33 -1.07
CA ARG A 153 -4.86 7.94 -2.39
C ARG A 153 -5.61 6.62 -2.28
N VAL A 154 -6.36 6.27 -3.32
CA VAL A 154 -7.12 5.03 -3.38
C VAL A 154 -6.72 4.28 -4.63
N ALA A 155 -6.23 3.06 -4.48
CA ALA A 155 -5.90 2.16 -5.57
C ALA A 155 -7.05 1.17 -5.80
N LEU A 156 -7.42 0.99 -7.07
CA LEU A 156 -8.12 -0.18 -7.58
C LEU A 156 -7.07 -1.16 -8.11
N LEU A 157 -6.95 -2.31 -7.47
CA LEU A 157 -6.05 -3.38 -7.84
C LEU A 157 -6.86 -4.46 -8.56
N GLU A 158 -6.52 -4.71 -9.81
CA GLU A 158 -7.02 -5.82 -10.61
C GLU A 158 -6.03 -6.97 -10.51
N TYR A 159 -6.53 -8.17 -10.30
CA TYR A 159 -5.70 -9.35 -10.13
C TYR A 159 -5.93 -10.37 -11.23
N GLU A 160 -4.88 -11.10 -11.58
CA GLU A 160 -5.01 -12.32 -12.37
C GLU A 160 -5.67 -13.45 -11.56
N ASP A 161 -6.19 -14.44 -12.28
CA ASP A 161 -6.63 -15.73 -11.74
C ASP A 161 -5.52 -16.78 -12.00
N PRO A 162 -4.59 -16.98 -11.06
CA PRO A 162 -3.47 -17.89 -11.27
C PRO A 162 -3.90 -19.36 -11.16
N PRO A 163 -3.13 -20.31 -11.73
CA PRO A 163 -3.34 -21.72 -11.46
C PRO A 163 -3.31 -22.03 -9.95
N PRO A 164 -4.05 -23.04 -9.47
CA PRO A 164 -4.07 -23.40 -8.06
C PRO A 164 -2.67 -23.59 -7.46
N GLY A 165 -2.45 -23.00 -6.29
CA GLY A 165 -1.17 -23.06 -5.57
C GLY A 165 -0.10 -22.10 -6.08
N ARG A 166 -0.39 -21.26 -7.08
CA ARG A 166 0.45 -20.13 -7.49
C ARG A 166 -0.07 -18.84 -6.88
N SER A 167 0.85 -17.91 -6.61
CA SER A 167 0.52 -16.60 -6.10
C SER A 167 -0.28 -15.79 -7.12
N GLN A 168 -1.30 -15.10 -6.64
CA GLN A 168 -2.01 -14.07 -7.36
C GLN A 168 -1.16 -12.80 -7.44
N GLN A 169 -1.25 -12.08 -8.56
CA GLN A 169 -0.53 -10.83 -8.75
C GLN A 169 -1.49 -9.72 -9.20
N ALA A 170 -1.24 -8.49 -8.75
CA ALA A 170 -1.89 -7.32 -9.30
C ALA A 170 -1.39 -7.09 -10.74
N VAL A 171 -2.28 -7.24 -11.73
CA VAL A 171 -1.95 -7.06 -13.15
C VAL A 171 -2.17 -5.62 -13.63
N ASN A 172 -3.01 -4.87 -12.91
CA ASN A 172 -3.28 -3.48 -13.19
C ASN A 172 -3.60 -2.74 -11.88
N VAL A 173 -3.07 -1.53 -11.74
CA VAL A 173 -3.29 -0.67 -10.58
C VAL A 173 -3.72 0.70 -11.09
N GLN A 174 -4.94 1.09 -10.73
CA GLN A 174 -5.51 2.38 -11.08
C GLN A 174 -5.69 3.24 -9.82
N ASP A 175 -5.14 4.45 -9.85
CA ASP A 175 -5.51 5.49 -8.88
C ASP A 175 -6.94 5.95 -9.14
N LEU A 176 -7.82 5.79 -8.14
CA LEU A 176 -9.17 6.32 -8.14
C LEU A 176 -9.15 7.78 -7.68
N GLY A 177 -9.17 8.70 -8.64
CA GLY A 177 -9.18 10.14 -8.38
C GLY A 177 -7.81 10.70 -7.97
N GLY A 178 -7.84 11.77 -7.16
CA GLY A 178 -6.64 12.45 -6.67
C GLY A 178 -6.33 12.15 -5.20
N LEU A 179 -5.42 12.93 -4.62
CA LEU A 179 -5.16 12.91 -3.18
C LEU A 179 -6.39 13.44 -2.41
N VAL A 180 -6.85 12.70 -1.41
CA VAL A 180 -8.02 13.04 -0.60
C VAL A 180 -7.66 13.08 0.87
N THR A 181 -8.09 14.13 1.56
CA THR A 181 -7.98 14.20 3.02
C THR A 181 -9.23 13.62 3.67
N VAL A 182 -9.07 12.53 4.43
CA VAL A 182 -10.16 11.92 5.20
C VAL A 182 -10.20 12.53 6.59
N PRO A 183 -11.32 13.13 7.02
CA PRO A 183 -11.41 13.78 8.33
C PRO A 183 -11.17 12.79 9.47
N GLY A 184 -10.56 13.25 10.56
CA GLY A 184 -10.34 12.42 11.75
C GLY A 184 -11.64 11.90 12.33
N ARG A 185 -11.71 10.61 12.65
CA ARG A 185 -12.93 9.90 13.12
C ARG A 185 -14.15 10.10 12.22
N GLY A 186 -13.91 10.35 10.94
CA GLY A 186 -14.96 10.66 9.98
C GLY A 186 -14.84 9.84 8.72
N THR A 187 -15.75 10.13 7.81
CA THR A 187 -15.82 9.50 6.50
C THR A 187 -15.79 10.55 5.40
N THR A 188 -15.28 10.17 4.24
CA THR A 188 -15.48 10.90 2.98
C THR A 188 -15.80 9.89 1.88
N THR A 189 -16.32 10.36 0.74
CA THR A 189 -16.62 9.52 -0.41
C THR A 189 -15.90 10.04 -1.64
N ILE A 190 -15.38 9.12 -2.46
CA ILE A 190 -14.87 9.43 -3.79
C ILE A 190 -15.69 8.68 -4.85
N PRO A 191 -15.74 9.16 -6.10
CA PRO A 191 -16.30 8.40 -7.21
C PRO A 191 -15.63 7.02 -7.36
N GLY A 192 -16.40 6.01 -7.75
CA GLY A 192 -15.87 4.73 -8.21
C GLY A 192 -15.20 4.85 -9.58
N PRO A 193 -14.63 3.76 -10.11
CA PRO A 193 -14.06 3.75 -11.45
C PRO A 193 -15.15 3.95 -12.51
N THR A 194 -14.79 4.59 -13.63
CA THR A 194 -15.68 4.73 -14.80
C THR A 194 -15.73 3.48 -15.66
N THR A 195 -14.80 2.55 -15.44
CA THR A 195 -14.69 1.29 -16.18
C THR A 195 -14.36 0.21 -15.17
N PHE A 196 -15.22 -0.81 -15.10
CA PHE A 196 -15.00 -1.97 -14.24
C PHE A 196 -14.29 -3.06 -15.04
N PRO A 197 -13.16 -3.59 -14.56
CA PRO A 197 -12.55 -4.75 -15.19
C PRO A 197 -13.43 -5.98 -14.94
N ASP A 198 -13.46 -6.89 -15.92
CA ASP A 198 -14.10 -8.21 -15.79
C ASP A 198 -13.14 -9.18 -15.09
N ALA A 199 -12.75 -8.81 -13.87
CA ALA A 199 -11.73 -9.50 -13.09
C ALA A 199 -11.96 -9.33 -11.59
N PHE A 200 -11.25 -10.11 -10.79
CA PHE A 200 -11.23 -9.90 -9.35
C PHE A 200 -10.53 -8.58 -9.02
N VAL A 201 -11.19 -7.74 -8.23
CA VAL A 201 -10.67 -6.42 -7.83
C VAL A 201 -10.72 -6.20 -6.33
N SER A 202 -9.72 -5.46 -5.85
CA SER A 202 -9.68 -4.88 -4.52
C SER A 202 -9.56 -3.37 -4.60
N VAL A 203 -10.27 -2.66 -3.73
CA VAL A 203 -10.07 -1.23 -3.49
C VAL A 203 -9.34 -1.07 -2.17
N LYS A 204 -8.29 -0.24 -2.13
CA LYS A 204 -7.48 0.03 -0.94
C LYS A 204 -7.06 1.49 -0.88
N ALA A 205 -7.14 2.08 0.30
CA ALA A 205 -6.58 3.40 0.56
C ALA A 205 -5.17 3.26 1.12
N TYR A 206 -4.26 4.13 0.69
CA TYR A 206 -2.87 4.17 1.17
C TYR A 206 -2.45 5.62 1.43
N PHE A 207 -1.59 5.83 2.42
CA PHE A 207 -1.10 7.17 2.76
C PHE A 207 -0.17 7.69 1.67
N SER A 208 -0.43 8.88 1.13
CA SER A 208 0.37 9.42 0.02
C SER A 208 0.57 10.93 0.19
N ARG A 209 1.53 11.44 -0.57
CA ARG A 209 1.66 12.86 -0.92
C ARG A 209 1.19 13.15 -2.35
#